data_AF-A0A2M7QDV0-F1
#
_entry.id   AF-A0A2M7QDV0-F1
#
_cell.length_a   1.000
_cell.length_b   1.000
_cell.length_c   1.000
_cell.angle_alpha   90.00
_cell.angle_beta   90.00
_cell.angle_gamma   90.00
#
_symmetry.space_group_name_H-M   'P 1'
#
loop_
_entity.id
_entity.type
_entity.pdbx_description
1 polymer ?
#
loop_
_entity_poly.entity_id
_entity_poly.type
_entity_poly.pdbx_seq_one_letter_code
_entity_poly.pdbx_strand_id
1 'polypeptide(L)'
;MINPDLKQNIFYAVFFTVTHNALALFYFMGIVFAVGLSLFRPSRKSVLLLVGFSLLLFGFEYNKHIVEGLREQTLNALITVQEHNFVRRIVNVFTLRLFPIMFPLGGWSLVLLSGLLYFKRHKIDKHRPKE
;
A
#
# COMPACT_ATOMS: atom_id res chain seq x y z
N MET A 1 28.20 -30.82 -6.55
CA MET A 1 27.01 -30.63 -7.41
C MET A 1 25.82 -30.31 -6.52
N ILE A 2 25.02 -29.30 -6.84
CA ILE A 2 23.77 -29.04 -6.11
C ILE A 2 22.78 -30.17 -6.42
N ASN A 3 22.26 -30.84 -5.39
CA ASN A 3 21.24 -31.88 -5.50
C ASN A 3 20.04 -31.35 -6.34
N PRO A 4 19.56 -32.08 -7.37
CA PRO A 4 18.36 -31.72 -8.12
C PRO A 4 17.18 -31.27 -7.24
N ASP A 5 16.97 -31.95 -6.10
CA ASP A 5 15.91 -31.60 -5.15
C ASP A 5 16.13 -30.21 -4.53
N LEU A 6 17.37 -29.88 -4.20
CA LEU A 6 17.70 -28.56 -3.65
C LEU A 6 17.45 -27.46 -4.68
N LYS A 7 17.76 -27.70 -5.96
CA LYS A 7 17.45 -26.74 -7.04
C LYS A 7 15.95 -26.50 -7.17
N GLN A 8 15.16 -27.58 -7.15
CA GLN A 8 13.71 -27.51 -7.23
C GLN A 8 13.11 -26.77 -6.02
N ASN A 9 13.58 -27.06 -4.81
CA ASN A 9 13.12 -26.41 -3.59
C ASN A 9 13.45 -24.91 -3.58
N ILE A 10 14.65 -24.52 -4.01
CA ILE A 10 15.02 -23.10 -4.15
C ILE A 10 14.12 -22.41 -5.18
N PHE A 11 13.88 -23.04 -6.33
CA PHE A 11 13.00 -22.48 -7.36
C PHE A 11 11.59 -22.22 -6.81
N TYR A 12 10.97 -23.23 -6.19
CA TYR A 12 9.63 -23.08 -5.63
C TYR A 12 9.57 -22.06 -4.49
N ALA A 13 10.58 -22.02 -3.62
CA ALA A 13 10.64 -21.02 -2.55
C ALA A 13 10.64 -19.59 -3.12
N VAL A 14 11.46 -19.31 -4.13
CA VAL A 14 11.49 -18.00 -4.80
C VAL A 14 10.17 -17.73 -5.53
N PHE A 15 9.70 -18.69 -6.32
CA PHE A 15 8.46 -18.56 -7.10
C PHE A 15 7.26 -18.26 -6.20
N PHE A 16 7.08 -19.01 -5.11
CA PHE A 16 6.00 -18.78 -4.16
C PHE A 16 6.15 -17.46 -3.41
N THR A 17 7.37 -17.09 -3.00
CA THR A 17 7.60 -15.80 -2.33
C THR A 17 7.19 -14.62 -3.22
N VAL A 18 7.59 -14.66 -4.50
CA VAL A 18 7.27 -13.61 -5.47
C VAL A 18 5.78 -13.60 -5.79
N THR A 19 5.19 -14.75 -6.12
CA THR A 19 3.78 -14.80 -6.54
C THR A 19 2.84 -14.47 -5.39
N HIS A 20 3.14 -14.91 -4.16
CA HIS A 20 2.34 -14.63 -2.97
C HIS A 20 2.41 -13.14 -2.54
N ASN A 21 3.47 -12.42 -2.93
CA ASN A 21 3.67 -11.01 -2.60
C ASN A 21 3.74 -10.11 -3.84
N ALA A 22 3.24 -10.58 -4.99
CA ALA A 22 3.35 -9.85 -6.26
C ALA A 22 2.76 -8.45 -6.17
N LEU A 23 1.65 -8.30 -5.43
CA LEU A 23 0.97 -7.02 -5.24
C LEU A 23 1.74 -6.08 -4.30
N ALA A 24 2.35 -6.61 -3.24
CA ALA A 24 3.29 -5.86 -2.38
C ALA A 24 4.51 -5.38 -3.18
N LEU A 25 5.11 -6.27 -3.99
CA LEU A 25 6.23 -5.94 -4.87
C LEU A 25 5.84 -4.86 -5.89
N PHE A 26 4.64 -4.93 -6.47
CA PHE A 26 4.15 -3.91 -7.39
C PHE A 26 4.05 -2.53 -6.70
N TYR A 27 3.44 -2.45 -5.51
CA TYR A 27 3.37 -1.19 -4.78
C TYR A 27 4.74 -0.69 -4.33
N PHE A 28 5.63 -1.58 -3.89
CA PHE A 28 7.01 -1.25 -3.54
C PHE A 28 7.78 -0.66 -4.72
N MET A 29 7.68 -1.27 -5.91
CA MET A 29 8.28 -0.71 -7.13
C MET A 29 7.69 0.66 -7.47
N GLY A 30 6.39 0.86 -7.23
CA GLY A 30 5.73 2.16 -7.32
C GLY A 30 6.35 3.20 -6.37
N ILE A 31 6.65 2.83 -5.12
CA ILE A 31 7.35 3.69 -4.15
C ILE A 31 8.75 4.03 -4.64
N VAL A 32 9.55 3.04 -5.06
CA VAL A 32 10.92 3.26 -5.58
C VAL A 32 10.91 4.24 -6.74
N PHE A 33 9.97 4.05 -7.68
CA PHE A 33 9.78 4.99 -8.79
C PHE A 33 9.38 6.39 -8.31
N ALA A 34 8.44 6.50 -7.36
CA ALA A 34 7.98 7.77 -6.82
C ALA A 34 9.07 8.53 -6.05
N VAL A 35 9.92 7.81 -5.31
CA VAL A 35 11.10 8.35 -4.62
C VAL A 35 12.07 8.90 -5.65
N GLY A 36 12.43 8.11 -6.67
CA GLY A 36 13.27 8.58 -7.76
C GLY A 36 12.71 9.83 -8.42
N LEU A 37 11.42 9.83 -8.76
CA LEU A 37 10.74 10.98 -9.34
C LEU A 37 10.77 12.20 -8.41
N SER A 38 10.60 12.00 -7.09
CA SER A 38 10.60 13.09 -6.11
C SER A 38 11.98 13.67 -5.85
N LEU A 39 13.04 12.85 -5.95
CA LEU A 39 14.42 13.30 -5.82
C LEU A 39 14.89 14.08 -7.05
N PHE A 40 14.61 13.58 -8.26
CA PHE A 40 15.08 14.19 -9.50
C PHE A 40 14.17 15.31 -10.01
N ARG A 41 12.85 15.23 -9.75
CA ARG A 41 11.85 16.22 -10.20
C ARG A 41 10.79 16.45 -9.11
N PRO A 42 11.18 17.06 -7.97
CA PRO A 42 10.28 17.28 -6.84
C PRO A 42 9.04 18.05 -7.29
N SER A 43 7.87 17.44 -7.12
CA SER A 43 6.60 18.07 -7.46
C SER A 43 5.49 17.53 -6.58
N ARG A 44 4.39 18.29 -6.47
CA ARG A 44 3.19 17.82 -5.74
C ARG A 44 2.69 16.46 -6.26
N LYS A 45 2.85 16.19 -7.56
CA LYS A 45 2.43 14.95 -8.21
C LYS A 45 3.29 13.77 -7.77
N SER A 46 4.61 13.94 -7.70
CA SER A 46 5.52 12.88 -7.28
C SER A 46 5.29 12.53 -5.80
N VAL A 47 5.00 13.52 -4.95
CA VAL A 47 4.62 13.31 -3.55
C VAL A 47 3.29 12.58 -3.44
N LEU A 48 2.26 12.97 -4.20
CA LEU A 48 0.97 12.26 -4.23
C LEU A 48 1.12 10.80 -4.67
N LEU A 49 2.00 10.55 -5.64
CA LEU A 49 2.29 9.20 -6.13
C LEU A 49 3.00 8.37 -5.04
N LEU A 50 3.96 8.97 -4.34
CA LEU A 50 4.68 8.35 -3.23
C LEU A 50 3.72 7.98 -2.10
N VAL A 51 2.94 8.95 -1.60
CA VAL A 51 1.95 8.73 -0.53
C VAL A 51 0.91 7.70 -0.96
N GLY A 52 0.44 7.76 -2.20
CA GLY A 52 -0.52 6.79 -2.75
C GLY A 52 0.01 5.36 -2.71
N PHE A 53 1.20 5.11 -3.26
CA PHE A 53 1.80 3.77 -3.23
C PHE A 53 2.21 3.31 -1.82
N SER A 54 2.65 4.22 -0.96
CA SER A 54 2.91 3.91 0.46
C SER A 54 1.65 3.48 1.19
N LEU A 55 0.52 4.15 0.97
CA LEU A 55 -0.78 3.75 1.54
C LEU A 55 -1.27 2.41 0.98
N LEU A 56 -1.04 2.14 -0.31
CA LEU A 56 -1.38 0.85 -0.93
C LEU A 56 -0.56 -0.29 -0.34
N LEU A 57 0.75 -0.12 -0.22
CA LEU A 57 1.63 -1.11 0.41
C LEU A 57 1.27 -1.31 1.88
N PHE A 58 1.09 -0.23 2.63
CA PHE A 58 0.66 -0.30 4.02
C PHE A 58 -0.68 -0.99 4.18
N GLY A 59 -1.68 -0.68 3.33
CA GLY A 59 -2.99 -1.34 3.36
C GLY A 59 -2.93 -2.83 3.05
N PHE A 60 -2.05 -3.25 2.14
CA PHE A 60 -1.80 -4.66 1.86
C PHE A 60 -1.20 -5.39 3.08
N GLU A 61 -0.13 -4.84 3.65
CA GLU A 61 0.52 -5.39 4.84
C GLU A 61 -0.40 -5.33 6.07
N TYR A 62 -1.24 -4.30 6.16
CA TYR A 62 -2.21 -4.13 7.22
C TYR A 62 -3.17 -5.32 7.28
N ASN A 63 -3.74 -5.68 6.13
CA ASN A 63 -4.67 -6.79 6.02
C ASN A 63 -3.99 -8.15 6.23
N LYS A 64 -2.73 -8.30 5.80
CA LYS A 64 -2.01 -9.59 5.93
C LYS A 64 -1.47 -9.84 7.33
N HIS A 65 -0.91 -8.82 7.99
CA HIS A 65 -0.03 -9.06 9.14
C HIS A 65 -0.37 -8.21 10.37
N ILE A 66 -1.16 -7.13 10.24
CA ILE A 66 -1.33 -6.15 11.34
C ILE A 66 -2.72 -6.22 11.96
N VAL A 67 -3.77 -6.38 11.15
CA VAL A 67 -5.16 -6.12 11.56
C VAL A 67 -5.61 -6.96 12.77
N GLU A 68 -5.27 -8.25 12.81
CA GLU A 68 -5.67 -9.16 13.88
C GLU A 68 -4.98 -8.81 15.20
N GLY A 69 -3.65 -8.69 15.18
CA GLY A 69 -2.87 -8.33 16.37
C GLY A 69 -3.27 -6.96 16.92
N LEU A 70 -3.43 -5.96 16.04
CA LEU A 70 -3.87 -4.62 16.45
C LEU A 70 -5.26 -4.65 17.08
N ARG A 71 -6.18 -5.41 16.50
CA ARG A 71 -7.54 -5.57 17.02
C ARG A 71 -7.52 -6.21 18.41
N GLU A 72 -6.81 -7.32 18.59
CA GLU A 72 -6.74 -8.01 19.88
C GLU A 72 -6.10 -7.15 20.96
N GLN A 73 -4.98 -6.51 20.63
CA GLN A 73 -4.32 -5.55 21.54
C GLN A 73 -5.25 -4.41 21.94
N THR A 74 -5.98 -3.84 20.98
CA THR A 74 -6.93 -2.75 21.24
C THR A 74 -8.10 -3.21 22.11
N LEU A 75 -8.65 -4.41 21.86
CA LEU A 75 -9.73 -4.95 22.68
C LEU A 75 -9.26 -5.25 24.10
N ASN A 76 -8.09 -5.85 24.27
CA ASN A 76 -7.53 -6.16 25.59
C ASN A 76 -7.18 -4.89 26.37
N ALA A 77 -6.78 -3.82 25.69
CA ALA A 77 -6.51 -2.53 26.32
C ALA A 77 -7.79 -1.79 26.75
N LEU A 78 -8.88 -1.91 25.99
CA LEU A 78 -10.13 -1.17 26.25
C LEU A 78 -11.16 -1.95 27.07
N ILE A 79 -11.08 -3.28 27.06
CA ILE A 79 -12.02 -4.19 27.74
C ILE A 79 -11.22 -5.00 28.75
N THR A 80 -11.03 -4.44 29.95
CA THR A 80 -10.14 -5.02 30.98
C THR A 80 -10.89 -5.84 32.04
N VAL A 81 -12.13 -5.48 32.38
CA VAL A 81 -12.88 -6.10 33.49
C VAL A 81 -14.28 -6.56 33.08
N GLN A 82 -15.01 -5.77 32.27
CA GLN A 82 -16.35 -6.11 31.81
C GLN A 82 -16.50 -5.86 30.31
N GLU A 83 -17.12 -6.80 29.61
CA GLU A 83 -17.27 -6.74 28.16
C GLU A 83 -18.28 -5.66 27.73
N HIS A 84 -17.78 -4.58 27.13
CA HIS A 84 -18.63 -3.58 26.47
C HIS A 84 -18.82 -3.92 24.99
N ASN A 85 -19.98 -4.50 24.66
CA ASN A 85 -20.36 -4.86 23.29
C ASN A 85 -20.26 -3.71 22.28
N PHE A 86 -20.50 -2.47 22.73
CA PHE A 86 -20.36 -1.27 21.91
C PHE A 86 -18.91 -1.00 21.50
N VAL A 87 -17.99 -1.05 22.45
CA VAL A 87 -16.55 -0.84 22.20
C VAL A 87 -16.02 -1.93 21.26
N ARG A 88 -16.36 -3.19 21.52
CA ARG A 88 -16.00 -4.30 20.62
C ARG A 88 -16.50 -4.06 19.21
N ARG A 89 -17.75 -3.62 19.04
CA ARG A 89 -18.33 -3.30 17.73
C ARG A 89 -17.56 -2.19 17.04
N ILE A 90 -17.23 -1.09 17.74
CA ILE A 90 -16.44 0.00 17.18
C ILE A 90 -15.09 -0.51 16.70
N VAL A 91 -14.32 -1.15 17.58
CA VAL A 91 -12.97 -1.64 17.24
C VAL A 91 -13.04 -2.55 16.02
N ASN A 92 -13.97 -3.50 15.99
CA ASN A 92 -14.16 -4.39 14.84
C ASN A 92 -14.52 -3.64 13.55
N VAL A 93 -15.38 -2.62 13.61
CA VAL A 93 -15.73 -1.83 12.42
C VAL A 93 -14.52 -1.08 11.89
N PHE A 94 -13.75 -0.42 12.76
CA PHE A 94 -12.57 0.33 12.34
C PHE A 94 -11.49 -0.58 11.77
N THR A 95 -11.12 -1.65 12.48
CA THR A 95 -10.00 -2.50 12.10
C THR A 95 -10.34 -3.49 10.99
N LEU A 96 -11.50 -4.14 11.03
CA LEU A 96 -11.85 -5.21 10.07
C LEU A 96 -12.60 -4.72 8.83
N ARG A 97 -13.11 -3.49 8.84
CA ARG A 97 -13.91 -2.96 7.71
C ARG A 97 -13.38 -1.63 7.21
N LEU A 98 -13.30 -0.62 8.08
CA LEU A 98 -13.02 0.75 7.65
C LEU A 98 -11.60 0.88 7.11
N PHE A 99 -10.57 0.52 7.88
CA PHE A 99 -9.18 0.62 7.44
C PHE A 99 -8.85 -0.26 6.22
N PRO A 100 -9.27 -1.54 6.17
CA PRO A 100 -9.08 -2.39 4.99
C PRO A 100 -9.65 -1.82 3.69
N ILE A 101 -10.73 -1.03 3.77
CA ILE A 101 -11.36 -0.38 2.63
C ILE A 101 -10.74 0.99 2.34
N MET A 102 -10.49 1.78 3.37
CA MET A 102 -9.97 3.14 3.24
C MET A 102 -8.56 3.19 2.67
N PHE A 103 -7.66 2.29 3.08
CA PHE A 103 -6.28 2.29 2.57
C PHE A 103 -6.20 2.08 1.05
N PRO A 104 -6.80 1.02 0.46
CA PRO A 104 -6.74 0.84 -0.98
C PRO A 104 -7.49 1.93 -1.75
N LEU A 105 -8.67 2.35 -1.28
CA LEU A 105 -9.42 3.43 -1.94
C LEU A 105 -8.66 4.75 -1.92
N GLY A 106 -8.12 5.15 -0.76
CA GLY A 106 -7.34 6.36 -0.61
C GLY A 106 -6.05 6.30 -1.43
N GLY A 107 -5.32 5.19 -1.36
CA GLY A 107 -4.09 4.96 -2.11
C GLY A 107 -4.29 5.08 -3.63
N TRP A 108 -5.28 4.37 -4.18
CA TRP A 108 -5.59 4.45 -5.62
C TRP A 108 -6.10 5.83 -6.03
N SER A 109 -6.92 6.49 -5.20
CA SER A 109 -7.39 7.84 -5.48
C SER A 109 -6.23 8.83 -5.63
N LEU A 110 -5.21 8.73 -4.77
CA LEU A 110 -4.01 9.58 -4.86
C LEU A 110 -3.15 9.25 -6.09
N VAL A 111 -2.96 7.97 -6.41
CA VAL A 111 -2.21 7.54 -7.61
C VAL A 111 -2.91 8.05 -8.88
N LEU A 112 -4.22 7.88 -8.99
CA LEU A 112 -5.02 8.36 -10.13
C LEU A 112 -5.00 9.88 -10.23
N LEU A 113 -5.20 10.59 -9.12
CA LEU A 113 -5.13 12.05 -9.09
C LEU A 113 -3.74 12.56 -9.54
N SER A 114 -2.67 11.92 -9.08
CA SER A 114 -1.30 12.24 -9.51
C SER A 114 -1.13 12.07 -11.02
N GLY A 115 -1.59 10.94 -11.58
CA GLY A 115 -1.59 10.67 -13.01
C GLY A 115 -2.35 11.74 -13.80
N LEU A 116 -3.59 12.05 -13.41
CA LEU A 116 -4.42 13.08 -14.04
C LEU A 116 -3.74 14.46 -14.04
N LEU A 117 -3.15 14.85 -12.91
CA LEU A 117 -2.38 16.10 -12.82
C LEU A 117 -1.16 16.08 -13.73
N TYR A 118 -0.50 14.92 -13.90
CA TYR A 118 0.64 14.76 -14.80
C TYR A 118 0.24 15.02 -16.25
N PHE A 119 -0.82 14.34 -16.73
CA PHE A 119 -1.35 14.50 -18.09
C PHE A 119 -1.85 15.93 -18.37
N LYS A 120 -2.55 16.56 -17.43
CA LYS A 120 -3.06 17.93 -17.61
C LYS A 120 -1.94 18.94 -17.87
N ARG A 121 -0.82 18.85 -17.14
CA ARG A 121 0.34 19.75 -17.35
C ARG A 121 1.00 19.51 -18.70
N HIS A 122 1.19 18.25 -19.09
CA HIS A 122 1.79 17.93 -20.39
C HIS A 122 0.94 18.46 -21.56
N LYS A 123 -0.39 18.45 -21.45
CA LYS A 123 -1.27 19.04 -22.47
C LYS A 123 -1.11 20.55 -22.58
N ILE A 124 -0.94 21.26 -21.45
CA ILE A 124 -0.76 22.71 -21.42
C ILE A 124 0.59 23.09 -22.04
N ASP A 125 1.68 22.40 -21.65
CA ASP A 125 3.03 22.71 -22.14
C ASP A 125 3.16 22.50 -23.66
N LYS A 126 2.40 21.55 -24.24
CA LYS A 126 2.37 21.30 -25.69
C LYS A 126 1.71 22.42 -26.51
N HIS A 127 0.82 23.21 -25.91
CA HIS A 127 0.05 24.27 -26.61
C HIS A 127 0.58 25.68 -26.31
N ARG A 128 1.70 25.83 -25.59
CA ARG A 128 2.36 27.13 -25.47
C ARG A 128 3.08 27.47 -26.78
N PRO A 129 2.86 28.67 -27.36
CA PRO A 129 3.71 29.16 -28.44
C PRO A 129 5.15 29.21 -27.93
N LYS A 130 6.09 28.77 -28.78
CA LYS A 130 7.53 28.94 -28.51
C LYS A 130 7.84 30.40 -28.80
N GLU A 131 8.10 31.17 -27.75
CA GLU A 131 8.70 32.51 -27.86
C GLU A 131 10.20 32.40 -28.20
#